data_AF-A0A351TB80-F1
#
_entry.id   AF-A0A351TB80-F1
#
_cell.length_a   1.000
_cell.length_b   1.000
_cell.length_c   1.000
_cell.angle_alpha   90.00
_cell.angle_beta   90.00
_cell.angle_gamma   90.00
#
_symmetry.space_group_name_H-M   'P 1'
#
loop_
_entity.id
_entity.type
_entity.pdbx_description
1 polymer ?
#
loop_
_entity_poly.entity_id
_entity_poly.type
_entity_poly.pdbx_seq_one_letter_code
_entity_poly.pdbx_strand_id
1 'polypeptide(L)' 'MIAYQTAYLKAYYPTEFMTALMVSDEEDIERITLEIDECRAKKINVLAPDINESMKHFTYINKNTIRFGLKAIK' A
#
# COMPACT_ATOMS: atom_id res chain seq x y z
N MET A 1 -5.18 0.92 -23.48
CA MET A 1 -4.58 2.19 -23.02
C MET A 1 -4.29 2.19 -21.50
N ILE A 2 -5.20 1.70 -20.65
CA ILE A 2 -5.03 1.66 -19.18
C ILE A 2 -3.81 0.85 -18.74
N ALA A 3 -3.56 -0.32 -19.34
CA ALA A 3 -2.40 -1.14 -18.99
C ALA A 3 -1.05 -0.41 -19.09
N TYR A 4 -0.91 0.51 -20.05
CA TYR A 4 0.30 1.34 -20.18
C TYR A 4 0.44 2.34 -19.02
N GLN A 5 -0.68 2.94 -18.59
CA GLN A 5 -0.70 3.86 -17.46
C GLN A 5 -0.39 3.13 -16.15
N THR A 6 -0.93 1.93 -15.96
CA THR A 6 -0.62 1.07 -14.80
C THR A 6 0.85 0.68 -14.79
N ALA A 7 1.41 0.29 -15.94
CA ALA A 7 2.83 -0.05 -16.05
C ALA A 7 3.73 1.16 -15.76
N TYR A 8 3.35 2.35 -16.25
CA TYR A 8 4.06 3.60 -15.97
C TYR A 8 4.08 3.93 -14.48
N LEU A 9 2.92 3.90 -13.81
CA LEU A 9 2.83 4.16 -12.37
C LEU A 9 3.60 3.11 -11.56
N LYS A 10 3.50 1.83 -11.93
CA LYS A 10 4.24 0.75 -11.26
C LYS A 10 5.77 0.87 -11.42
N ALA A 11 6.24 1.50 -12.50
CA ALA A 11 7.67 1.70 -12.75
C ALA A 11 8.23 2.95 -12.06
N TYR A 12 7.53 4.08 -12.14
CA TYR A 12 8.02 5.38 -11.65
C TYR A 12 7.54 5.75 -10.24
N TYR A 13 6.37 5.27 -9.83
CA TYR A 13 5.73 5.55 -8.54
C TYR A 13 5.24 4.25 -7.87
N PRO A 14 6.14 3.27 -7.65
CA PRO A 14 5.75 1.94 -7.18
C PRO A 14 5.08 1.98 -5.81
N THR A 15 5.50 2.88 -4.93
CA THR A 15 5.07 2.93 -3.53
C THR A 15 3.72 3.60 -3.39
N GLU A 16 3.50 4.70 -4.12
CA GLU A 16 2.22 5.38 -4.22
C GLU A 16 1.17 4.49 -4.91
N PHE A 17 1.56 3.81 -5.99
CA PHE A 17 0.70 2.86 -6.69
C PHE A 17 0.29 1.70 -5.79
N MET A 18 1.23 1.13 -5.05
CA MET A 18 0.97 0.02 -4.15
C MET A 18 0.11 0.44 -2.94
N THR A 19 0.32 1.66 -2.43
CA THR A 19 -0.57 2.23 -1.40
C THR A 19 -2.01 2.32 -1.92
N ALA A 20 -2.22 2.80 -3.14
CA ALA A 20 -3.56 2.91 -3.73
C ALA A 20 -4.23 1.56 -3.96
N LEU A 21 -3.45 0.52 -4.27
CA LEU A 21 -3.94 -0.85 -4.41
C LEU A 21 -4.44 -1.39 -3.05
N MET A 22 -3.62 -1.25 -2.01
CA MET A 22 -3.98 -1.66 -0.64
C MET A 22 -5.20 -0.93 -0.08
N VAL A 23 -5.41 0.34 -0.45
CA VAL A 23 -6.63 1.08 -0.09
C VAL A 23 -7.86 0.52 -0.81
N SER A 24 -7.71 0.09 -2.06
CA SER A 24 -8.82 -0.44 -2.87
C SER A 24 -9.27 -1.82 -2.38
N ASP A 25 -8.32 -2.63 -1.91
CA ASP A 25 -8.55 -3.96 -1.36
C ASP A 25 -8.59 -3.99 0.19
N GLU A 26 -8.79 -2.82 0.85
CA GLU A 26 -8.68 -2.68 2.32
C GLU A 26 -9.71 -3.49 3.14
N GLU A 27 -10.74 -4.03 2.49
CA GLU A 27 -11.77 -4.86 3.11
C GLU A 27 -11.47 -6.37 3.00
N ASP A 28 -10.47 -6.76 2.20
CA ASP A 28 -10.10 -8.15 1.92
C ASP A 28 -8.71 -8.46 2.52
N ILE A 29 -8.71 -9.10 3.70
CA ILE A 29 -7.50 -9.39 4.46
C ILE A 29 -6.56 -10.36 3.71
N GLU A 30 -7.10 -11.28 2.91
CA GLU A 30 -6.29 -12.22 2.15
C GLU A 30 -5.51 -11.50 1.05
N ARG A 31 -6.15 -10.55 0.36
CA ARG A 31 -5.51 -9.70 -0.65
C ARG A 31 -4.46 -8.78 -0.05
N ILE A 32 -4.78 -8.08 1.04
CA ILE A 32 -3.84 -7.22 1.75
C ILE A 32 -2.57 -7.98 2.13
N THR A 33 -2.71 -9.22 2.62
CA THR A 33 -1.57 -10.05 3.01
C THR A 33 -0.64 -10.34 1.81
N LEU A 34 -1.22 -10.64 0.64
CA LEU A 34 -0.48 -10.84 -0.60
C LEU A 34 0.23 -9.56 -1.06
N GLU A 35 -0.45 -8.42 -1.01
CA GLU A 35 0.11 -7.13 -1.40
C GLU A 35 1.25 -6.68 -0.48
N ILE A 36 1.17 -7.00 0.82
CA ILE A 36 2.26 -6.75 1.79
C ILE A 36 3.48 -7.61 1.46
N ASP A 37 3.30 -8.86 1.04
CA ASP A 37 4.41 -9.71 0.60
C ASP A 37 5.07 -9.14 -0.67
N GLU A 38 4.28 -8.69 -1.65
CA GLU A 38 4.80 -8.00 -2.83
C GLU A 38 5.57 -6.70 -2.47
N CYS A 39 5.06 -5.92 -1.51
CA CYS A 39 5.77 -4.75 -0.98
C CYS A 39 7.14 -5.13 -0.42
N ARG A 40 7.16 -6.19 0.41
CA ARG A 40 8.38 -6.67 1.04
C ARG A 40 9.40 -7.13 0.00
N ALA A 41 8.95 -7.85 -1.04
CA ALA A 41 9.79 -8.24 -2.17
C ALA A 41 10.36 -7.03 -2.94
N LYS A 42 9.59 -5.94 -3.02
CA LYS A 42 9.99 -4.66 -3.64
C LYS A 42 10.79 -3.73 -2.71
N LYS A 43 11.17 -4.18 -1.51
CA LYS A 43 11.86 -3.38 -0.48
C LYS A 43 11.07 -2.13 -0.04
N ILE A 44 9.75 -2.27 -0.01
CA ILE A 44 8.82 -1.29 0.55
C ILE A 44 8.44 -1.78 1.95
N ASN A 45 8.71 -0.95 2.96
CA ASN A 45 8.40 -1.22 4.34
C ASN A 45 6.96 -0.83 4.65
N VAL A 46 6.15 -1.81 5.05
CA VAL A 46 4.82 -1.57 5.58
C VAL A 46 4.93 -1.48 7.11
N LEU A 47 4.74 -0.29 7.65
CA LEU A 47 4.75 -0.04 9.09
C LEU A 47 3.42 -0.40 9.71
N ALA A 48 3.46 -0.98 10.91
CA ALA A 48 2.29 -1.23 11.72
C ALA A 48 1.46 0.06 11.96
N PRO A 49 0.15 -0.09 12.18
CA PRO A 49 -0.71 1.04 12.51
C PRO A 49 -0.27 1.65 13.84
N ASP A 50 -0.20 2.97 13.86
CA ASP A 50 0.11 3.82 15.01
C ASP A 50 -1.06 4.79 15.23
N ILE A 51 -1.54 4.90 16.47
CA ILE A 51 -2.71 5.73 16.81
C ILE A 51 -2.50 7.23 16.55
N ASN A 52 -1.25 7.72 16.57
CA ASN A 52 -0.93 9.13 16.40
C ASN A 52 -0.64 9.48 14.94
N GLU A 53 -0.08 8.55 14.18
CA GLU A 53 0.37 8.79 12.80
C GLU A 53 -0.51 8.14 11.72
N SER A 54 -1.31 7.14 12.06
CA SER A 54 -2.08 6.38 11.06
C SER A 54 -3.44 7.00 10.79
N MET A 55 -3.74 7.13 9.51
CA MET A 55 -5.03 7.59 9.04
C MET A 55 -6.01 6.43 8.91
N LYS A 56 -7.25 6.75 8.52
CA LYS A 56 -8.30 5.76 8.24
C LYS A 56 -7.84 4.74 7.19
N HIS A 57 -7.20 5.20 6.11
CA HIS A 57 -6.75 4.39 4.99
C HIS A 57 -5.22 4.22 4.99
N PHE A 58 -4.71 3.26 4.22
CA PHE A 58 -3.26 3.13 3.99
C PHE A 58 -2.68 4.44 3.48
N THR A 59 -1.57 4.85 4.07
CA THR A 59 -0.98 6.18 3.83
C THR A 59 0.45 6.04 3.36
N TYR A 60 0.78 6.69 2.25
CA TYR A 60 2.15 6.85 1.78
C TYR A 60 2.89 7.81 2.71
N ILE A 61 4.01 7.36 3.30
CA ILE A 61 4.89 8.24 4.10
C ILE A 61 6.05 8.73 3.23
N ASN A 62 6.80 7.78 2.66
CA ASN A 62 8.05 8.05 1.95
C ASN A 62 8.22 7.03 0.81
N LYS A 63 9.23 7.25 -0.04
CA LYS A 63 9.53 6.41 -1.22
C LYS A 63 9.58 4.91 -0.96
N ASN A 64 9.85 4.46 0.26
CA ASN A 64 9.94 3.05 0.62
C ASN A 64 9.09 2.72 1.85
N THR A 65 8.15 3.57 2.24
CA THR A 65 7.42 3.39 3.51
C THR A 65 5.94 3.68 3.34
N ILE A 66 5.12 2.67 3.65
CA ILE A 66 3.67 2.75 3.70
C ILE A 66 3.24 2.53 5.15
N ARG A 67 2.28 3.33 5.62
CA ARG A 67 1.65 3.14 6.93
C ARG A 67 0.35 2.38 6.77
N PHE A 68 0.16 1.40 7.63
CA PHE A 68 -1.09 0.64 7.71
C PHE A 68 -2.27 1.54 8.10
N GLY A 69 -3.38 1.42 7.37
CA GLY A 69 -4.60 2.16 7.68
C GLY A 69 -5.38 1.52 8.84
N LEU A 70 -5.95 2.34 9.72
CA LEU A 70 -6.73 1.84 10.87
C LEU A 70 -8.00 1.08 10.42
N LYS A 71 -8.56 1.39 9.25
CA LYS A 71 -9.77 0.74 8.72
C LYS A 71 -9.52 -0.72 8.31
N ALA A 72 -8.30 -1.07 7.95
CA ALA A 72 -7.94 -2.44 7.59
C ALA A 72 -7.75 -3.36 8.81
N ILE A 73 -7.86 -2.81 10.03
CA ILE A 73 -7.85 -3.59 11.27
C ILE A 73 -9.30 -4.02 11.55
N LYS A 74 -9.53 -5.34 11.59
CA LYS A 74 -10.81 -5.94 11.94
C LYS A 74 -10.79 -6.51 13.36
#